data_AF-A4TG04-F1
#
_entry.id   AF-A4TG04-F1
#
_cell.length_a   1.000
_cell.length_b   1.000
_cell.length_c   1.000
_cell.angle_alpha   90.00
_cell.angle_beta   90.00
_cell.angle_gamma   90.00
#
_symmetry.space_group_name_H-M   'P 1'
#
loop_
_entity.id
_entity.type
_entity.pdbx_description
1 polymer ?
#
loop_
_entity_poly.entity_id
_entity_poly.type
_entity_poly.pdbx_seq_one_letter_code
_entity_poly.pdbx_strand_id
1 'polypeptide(L)'
;MPGKQPGDRIVPAAHLGLDYSTAYSWAPGAQPQVPRYRPDLVYFTTHLGVARGYAARYMNSQREPEPGDVYRVVVPGPVEPDPDFDHPKTREIYAASPTPVTVEAVVQRGVALTLRQQNQAAWPYRMYYANFEEIHDQDGTVLASTEMRLHGATDEYLRLLPKWMDASEFGNGGRLWSPGRPGGSWATPDEVLDIVDHLALDTGLHLISGNNIRAARFVERGSRTPILFGTLQCRECSAQFADPTGRLSRQHLLDAAVHQAGPDLRLIAQFNGGLDGYLHALRRRHPTRWTWAATPTT
;
A
#
# COMPACT_ATOMS: atom_id res chain seq x y z
N MET A 1 -2.89 -18.50 -18.62
CA MET A 1 -3.80 -19.51 -19.18
C MET A 1 -3.57 -20.85 -18.51
N PRO A 2 -4.57 -21.43 -17.85
CA PRO A 2 -4.44 -22.75 -17.23
C PRO A 2 -4.59 -23.90 -18.23
N GLY A 3 -4.14 -25.09 -17.84
CA GLY A 3 -4.52 -26.37 -18.46
C GLY A 3 -3.69 -26.84 -19.66
N LYS A 4 -2.68 -26.08 -20.13
CA LYS A 4 -1.82 -26.53 -21.26
C LYS A 4 -0.87 -27.64 -20.85
N GLN A 5 -0.50 -28.50 -21.78
CA GLN A 5 0.43 -29.62 -21.59
C GLN A 5 1.70 -29.44 -22.44
N PRO A 6 2.80 -30.14 -22.12
CA PRO A 6 3.94 -30.24 -23.02
C PRO A 6 3.53 -30.62 -24.44
N GLY A 7 4.03 -29.89 -25.43
CA GLY A 7 3.68 -29.99 -26.84
C GLY A 7 2.56 -29.04 -27.30
N ASP A 8 1.76 -28.48 -26.38
CA ASP A 8 0.73 -27.52 -26.74
C ASP A 8 1.32 -26.22 -27.29
N ARG A 9 0.61 -25.61 -28.23
CA ARG A 9 0.97 -24.29 -28.78
C ARG A 9 0.24 -23.17 -28.06
N ILE A 10 0.97 -22.11 -27.76
CA ILE A 10 0.44 -20.83 -27.32
C ILE A 10 0.58 -19.85 -28.48
N VAL A 11 -0.54 -19.30 -28.93
CA VAL A 11 -0.64 -18.41 -30.10
C VAL A 11 -0.92 -16.96 -29.64
N PRO A 12 -0.64 -15.96 -30.50
CA PRO A 12 -1.02 -14.59 -30.21
C PRO A 12 -2.52 -14.42 -29.90
N ALA A 13 -2.87 -13.42 -29.08
CA ALA A 13 -4.26 -13.15 -28.72
C ALA A 13 -5.13 -12.85 -29.95
N ALA A 14 -4.60 -12.13 -30.94
CA ALA A 14 -5.27 -11.82 -32.19
C ALA A 14 -5.71 -13.09 -32.97
N HIS A 15 -4.95 -14.18 -32.88
CA HIS A 15 -5.30 -15.45 -33.53
C HIS A 15 -6.53 -16.11 -32.89
N LEU A 16 -6.85 -15.72 -31.66
CA LEU A 16 -8.03 -16.17 -30.93
C LEU A 16 -9.20 -15.17 -31.04
N GLY A 17 -9.05 -14.10 -31.82
CA GLY A 17 -10.02 -13.00 -31.88
C GLY A 17 -10.07 -12.17 -30.59
N LEU A 18 -9.00 -12.19 -29.79
CA LEU A 18 -8.92 -11.49 -28.51
C LEU A 18 -8.04 -10.24 -28.62
N ASP A 19 -8.46 -9.16 -27.97
CA ASP A 19 -7.70 -7.93 -27.79
C ASP A 19 -7.83 -7.43 -26.35
N TYR A 20 -6.69 -7.35 -25.67
CA TYR A 20 -6.59 -6.93 -24.27
C TYR A 20 -6.20 -5.45 -24.11
N SER A 21 -6.12 -4.66 -25.18
CA SER A 21 -5.82 -3.23 -25.11
C SER A 21 -6.73 -2.47 -24.14
N THR A 22 -7.99 -2.88 -24.02
CA THR A 22 -8.94 -2.29 -23.05
C THR A 22 -8.61 -2.60 -21.59
N ALA A 23 -7.86 -3.67 -21.29
CA ALA A 23 -7.39 -3.94 -19.93
C ALA A 23 -6.37 -2.88 -19.44
N TYR A 24 -5.76 -2.15 -20.37
CA TYR A 24 -4.86 -1.03 -20.08
C TYR A 24 -5.60 0.31 -19.94
N SER A 25 -6.88 0.36 -20.32
CA SER A 25 -7.58 1.64 -20.54
C SER A 25 -8.02 2.36 -19.26
N TRP A 26 -7.91 1.76 -18.07
CA TRP A 26 -8.21 2.46 -16.83
C TRP A 26 -7.71 1.72 -15.57
N ALA A 27 -6.83 2.37 -14.81
CA ALA A 27 -6.60 2.06 -13.40
C ALA A 27 -6.81 3.36 -12.60
N PRO A 28 -7.58 3.36 -11.49
CA PRO A 28 -7.72 4.54 -10.64
C PRO A 28 -6.35 5.12 -10.26
N GLY A 29 -6.13 6.41 -10.49
CA GLY A 29 -4.88 7.11 -10.17
C GLY A 29 -3.76 6.98 -11.22
N ALA A 30 -3.89 6.12 -12.23
CA ALA A 30 -2.96 6.08 -13.35
C ALA A 30 -3.37 7.08 -14.44
N GLN A 31 -2.41 7.82 -15.00
CA GLN A 31 -2.69 8.60 -16.21
C GLN A 31 -3.04 7.63 -17.36
N PRO A 32 -4.08 7.93 -18.16
CA PRO A 32 -4.39 7.13 -19.34
C PRO A 32 -3.16 7.08 -20.25
N GLN A 33 -2.64 5.89 -20.49
CA GLN A 33 -1.58 5.68 -21.47
C GLN A 33 -2.16 4.98 -22.68
N VAL A 34 -1.71 5.38 -23.87
CA VAL A 34 -1.95 4.58 -25.08
C VAL A 34 -1.22 3.26 -24.88
N PRO A 35 -1.91 2.11 -24.82
CA PRO A 35 -1.26 0.83 -24.63
C PRO A 35 -0.25 0.60 -25.76
N ARG A 36 0.97 0.16 -25.40
CA ARG A 36 1.98 -0.29 -26.38
C ARG A 36 1.81 -1.77 -26.71
N TYR A 37 0.94 -2.45 -25.96
CA TYR A 37 0.45 -3.80 -26.23
C TYR A 37 0.07 -4.03 -27.70
N ARG A 38 0.45 -5.20 -28.19
CA ARG A 38 0.30 -5.67 -29.56
C ARG A 38 -0.36 -7.05 -29.55
N PRO A 39 -1.63 -7.20 -29.97
CA PRO A 39 -2.35 -8.47 -29.86
C PRO A 39 -1.82 -9.56 -30.80
N ASP A 40 -1.01 -9.20 -31.79
CA ASP A 40 -0.34 -10.09 -32.75
C ASP A 40 0.91 -10.78 -32.17
N LEU A 41 1.24 -10.57 -30.89
CA LEU A 41 2.38 -11.18 -30.23
C LEU A 41 2.01 -12.18 -29.13
N VAL A 42 2.88 -13.16 -28.91
CA VAL A 42 2.94 -13.97 -27.70
C VAL A 42 3.96 -13.37 -26.74
N TYR A 43 3.51 -13.01 -25.55
CA TYR A 43 4.34 -12.43 -24.49
C TYR A 43 4.87 -13.51 -23.55
N PHE A 44 6.14 -13.40 -23.17
CA PHE A 44 6.81 -14.29 -22.23
C PHE A 44 7.92 -13.56 -21.46
N THR A 45 8.47 -14.21 -20.44
CA THR A 45 9.52 -13.64 -19.61
C THR A 45 10.60 -14.67 -19.31
N THR A 46 11.83 -14.20 -19.12
CA THR A 46 12.95 -15.01 -18.64
C THR A 46 12.98 -15.13 -17.12
N HIS A 47 12.12 -14.38 -16.40
CA HIS A 47 12.09 -14.36 -14.93
C HIS A 47 10.87 -15.10 -14.35
N LEU A 48 11.14 -16.16 -13.58
CA LEU A 48 10.08 -17.02 -13.00
C LEU A 48 9.10 -16.24 -12.12
N GLY A 49 9.59 -15.30 -11.31
CA GLY A 49 8.73 -14.54 -10.41
C GLY A 49 7.78 -13.59 -11.15
N VAL A 50 8.21 -13.05 -12.29
CA VAL A 50 7.34 -12.26 -13.19
C VAL A 50 6.28 -13.17 -13.80
N ALA A 51 6.66 -14.35 -14.29
CA ALA A 51 5.72 -15.31 -14.87
C ALA A 51 4.65 -15.75 -13.85
N ARG A 52 5.06 -16.00 -12.60
CA ARG A 52 4.12 -16.31 -11.51
C ARG A 52 3.19 -15.14 -11.20
N GLY A 53 3.68 -13.91 -11.25
CA GLY A 53 2.87 -12.71 -11.08
C GLY A 53 1.76 -12.59 -12.13
N TYR A 54 2.09 -12.79 -13.41
CA TYR A 54 1.09 -12.79 -14.49
C TYR A 54 0.13 -13.98 -14.40
N ALA A 55 0.62 -15.17 -14.04
CA ALA A 55 -0.24 -16.32 -13.83
C ALA A 55 -1.28 -16.09 -12.70
N ALA A 56 -0.88 -15.43 -11.61
CA ALA A 56 -1.78 -15.07 -10.51
C ALA A 56 -2.84 -14.01 -10.86
N ARG A 57 -2.62 -13.24 -11.92
CA ARG A 57 -3.55 -12.20 -12.43
C ARG A 57 -4.33 -12.65 -13.66
N TYR A 58 -4.28 -13.94 -13.98
CA TYR A 58 -4.94 -14.43 -15.17
C TYR A 58 -6.46 -14.20 -15.09
N MET A 59 -7.02 -13.72 -16.20
CA MET A 59 -8.44 -13.50 -16.37
C MET A 59 -8.91 -14.43 -17.48
N ASN A 60 -10.01 -15.13 -17.23
CA ASN A 60 -10.58 -16.03 -18.21
C ASN A 60 -11.29 -15.27 -19.35
N SER A 61 -11.86 -15.99 -20.31
CA SER A 61 -12.57 -15.37 -21.44
C SER A 61 -13.80 -14.55 -21.04
N GLN A 62 -14.34 -14.78 -19.84
CA GLN A 62 -15.45 -14.04 -19.25
C GLN A 62 -14.98 -12.82 -18.43
N ARG A 63 -13.66 -12.55 -18.41
CA ARG A 63 -13.01 -11.52 -17.60
C ARG A 63 -13.22 -11.75 -16.10
N GLU A 64 -13.28 -13.01 -15.67
CA GLU A 64 -13.27 -13.37 -14.26
C GLU A 64 -11.86 -13.80 -13.84
N PRO A 65 -11.40 -13.42 -12.63
CA PRO A 65 -10.11 -13.88 -12.12
C PRO A 65 -10.09 -15.40 -11.96
N GLU A 66 -9.08 -16.06 -12.52
CA GLU A 66 -8.83 -17.48 -12.26
C GLU A 66 -7.32 -17.75 -12.16
N PRO A 67 -6.87 -18.66 -11.26
CA PRO A 67 -5.46 -19.00 -11.14
C PRO A 67 -4.90 -19.57 -12.46
N GLY A 68 -3.90 -18.90 -13.02
CA GLY A 68 -3.18 -19.37 -14.20
C GLY A 68 -2.03 -20.33 -13.87
N ASP A 69 -1.43 -20.88 -14.92
CA ASP A 69 -0.26 -21.77 -14.84
C ASP A 69 0.98 -21.08 -15.41
N VAL A 70 2.16 -21.57 -15.00
CA VAL A 70 3.46 -21.15 -15.53
C VAL A 70 4.07 -22.27 -16.35
N TYR A 71 4.54 -21.94 -17.54
CA TYR A 71 5.14 -22.87 -18.49
C TYR A 71 6.57 -22.44 -18.82
N ARG A 72 7.43 -23.43 -19.04
CA ARG A 72 8.65 -23.24 -19.83
C ARG A 72 8.28 -23.50 -21.29
N VAL A 73 8.72 -22.63 -22.19
CA VAL A 73 8.34 -22.67 -23.61
C VAL A 73 9.56 -22.64 -24.51
N VAL A 74 9.44 -23.26 -25.68
CA VAL A 74 10.38 -23.12 -26.78
C VAL A 74 9.83 -22.05 -27.73
N VAL A 75 10.67 -21.07 -28.07
CA VAL A 75 10.36 -19.98 -29.00
C VAL A 75 11.09 -20.24 -30.31
N PRO A 76 10.41 -20.76 -31.35
CA PRO A 76 11.07 -21.17 -32.60
C PRO A 76 11.35 -20.00 -33.55
N GLY A 77 10.73 -18.85 -33.31
CA GLY A 77 10.80 -17.67 -34.18
C GLY A 77 11.63 -16.53 -33.60
N PRO A 78 11.60 -15.35 -34.26
CA PRO A 78 12.27 -14.17 -33.74
C PRO A 78 11.72 -13.77 -32.37
N VAL A 79 12.61 -13.28 -31.52
CA VAL A 79 12.31 -12.70 -30.21
C VAL A 79 12.53 -11.19 -30.30
N GLU A 80 11.52 -10.43 -29.89
CA GLU A 80 11.59 -8.97 -29.78
C GLU A 80 11.35 -8.54 -28.34
N PRO A 81 11.88 -7.38 -27.90
CA PRO A 81 11.54 -6.81 -26.60
C PRO A 81 10.03 -6.58 -26.48
N ASP A 82 9.49 -6.77 -25.27
CA ASP A 82 8.12 -6.39 -24.99
C ASP A 82 7.94 -4.87 -25.12
N PRO A 83 7.06 -4.36 -26.01
CA PRO A 83 6.86 -2.93 -26.21
C PRO A 83 6.35 -2.20 -24.95
N ASP A 84 5.67 -2.88 -24.02
CA ASP A 84 5.23 -2.30 -22.75
C ASP A 84 6.39 -2.13 -21.75
N PHE A 85 7.53 -2.80 -21.97
CA PHE A 85 8.69 -2.81 -21.06
C PHE A 85 10.01 -2.50 -21.78
N ASP A 86 9.96 -1.66 -22.81
CA ASP A 86 11.13 -1.21 -23.57
C ASP A 86 11.97 -0.19 -22.78
N HIS A 87 12.73 -0.72 -21.81
CA HIS A 87 13.65 0.01 -20.96
C HIS A 87 14.91 -0.83 -20.71
N PRO A 88 16.13 -0.25 -20.62
CA PRO A 88 17.37 -1.01 -20.48
C PRO A 88 17.40 -2.05 -19.36
N LYS A 89 16.71 -1.81 -18.24
CA LYS A 89 16.63 -2.74 -17.10
C LYS A 89 15.70 -3.93 -17.33
N THR A 90 14.73 -3.82 -18.24
CA THR A 90 13.62 -4.78 -18.39
C THR A 90 13.59 -5.44 -19.76
N ARG A 91 14.25 -4.88 -20.78
CA ARG A 91 14.25 -5.38 -22.17
C ARG A 91 14.74 -6.81 -22.36
N GLU A 92 15.53 -7.36 -21.44
CA GLU A 92 15.99 -8.76 -21.47
C GLU A 92 15.11 -9.70 -20.62
N ILE A 93 14.16 -9.12 -19.87
CA ILE A 93 13.29 -9.84 -18.94
C ILE A 93 11.92 -10.06 -19.56
N TYR A 94 11.38 -9.07 -20.26
CA TYR A 94 10.10 -9.15 -20.94
C TYR A 94 10.34 -9.21 -22.44
N ALA A 95 9.80 -10.24 -23.06
CA ALA A 95 10.01 -10.53 -24.47
C ALA A 95 8.72 -10.97 -25.12
N ALA A 96 8.69 -10.84 -26.43
CA ALA A 96 7.56 -11.18 -27.25
C ALA A 96 8.01 -11.89 -28.53
N SER A 97 7.09 -12.64 -29.15
CA SER A 97 7.31 -13.23 -30.47
C SER A 97 6.02 -13.19 -31.29
N PRO A 98 6.08 -12.84 -32.58
CA PRO A 98 4.93 -13.00 -33.48
C PRO A 98 4.64 -14.47 -33.81
N THR A 99 5.58 -15.37 -33.49
CA THR A 99 5.43 -16.81 -33.77
C THR A 99 4.85 -17.52 -32.56
N PRO A 100 3.91 -18.47 -32.74
CA PRO A 100 3.43 -19.28 -31.62
C PRO A 100 4.57 -20.03 -30.93
N VAL A 101 4.54 -20.06 -29.60
CA VAL A 101 5.50 -20.79 -28.77
C VAL A 101 4.95 -22.16 -28.41
N THR A 102 5.83 -23.11 -28.12
CA THR A 102 5.43 -24.48 -27.74
C THR A 102 5.74 -24.70 -26.26
N VAL A 103 4.78 -25.21 -25.50
CA VAL A 103 4.99 -25.59 -24.10
C VAL A 103 5.97 -26.75 -24.06
N GLU A 104 7.11 -26.55 -23.42
CA GLU A 104 8.11 -27.59 -23.18
C GLU A 104 7.79 -28.35 -21.88
N ALA A 105 7.45 -27.60 -20.84
CA ALA A 105 7.18 -28.14 -19.52
C ALA A 105 6.21 -27.25 -18.74
N VAL A 106 5.46 -27.88 -17.85
CA VAL A 106 4.65 -27.19 -16.85
C VAL A 106 5.54 -26.95 -15.64
N VAL A 107 5.75 -25.70 -15.28
CA VAL A 107 6.57 -25.32 -14.12
C VAL A 107 5.72 -25.28 -12.86
N GLN A 108 4.53 -24.69 -12.93
CA GLN A 108 3.62 -24.57 -11.80
C GLN A 108 2.17 -24.51 -12.27
N ARG A 109 1.27 -25.17 -11.54
CA ARG A 109 -0.18 -25.10 -11.77
C ARG A 109 -0.86 -24.20 -10.73
N GLY A 110 -1.96 -23.57 -11.12
CA GLY A 110 -2.89 -22.89 -10.22
C GLY A 110 -2.21 -21.86 -9.32
N VAL A 111 -1.43 -20.95 -9.93
CA VAL A 111 -0.66 -19.96 -9.19
C VAL A 111 -1.60 -18.98 -8.50
N ALA A 112 -1.61 -19.00 -7.17
CA ALA A 112 -2.32 -18.05 -6.33
C ALA A 112 -1.30 -17.26 -5.50
N LEU A 113 -1.22 -15.95 -5.75
CA LEU A 113 -0.34 -15.03 -5.02
C LEU A 113 -1.12 -13.77 -4.66
N THR A 114 -0.89 -13.24 -3.46
CA THR A 114 -1.35 -11.90 -3.09
C THR A 114 -0.60 -10.83 -3.90
N LEU A 115 -1.16 -9.62 -4.03
CA LEU A 115 -0.47 -8.52 -4.74
C LEU A 115 0.93 -8.26 -4.18
N ARG A 116 1.10 -8.32 -2.86
CA ARG A 116 2.40 -8.17 -2.20
C ARG A 116 3.39 -9.28 -2.57
N GLN A 117 2.95 -10.54 -2.59
CA GLN A 117 3.79 -11.66 -3.04
C GLN A 117 4.16 -11.54 -4.52
N GLN A 118 3.27 -11.01 -5.35
CA GLN A 118 3.57 -10.74 -6.76
C GLN A 118 4.61 -9.63 -6.90
N ASN A 119 4.49 -8.54 -6.14
CA ASN A 119 5.47 -7.45 -6.14
C ASN A 119 6.85 -7.94 -5.68
N GLN A 120 6.90 -8.74 -4.60
CA GLN A 120 8.13 -9.38 -4.14
C GLN A 120 8.76 -10.30 -5.21
N ALA A 121 7.96 -11.15 -5.86
CA ALA A 121 8.46 -12.09 -6.85
C ALA A 121 8.93 -11.41 -8.14
N ALA A 122 8.33 -10.27 -8.52
CA ALA A 122 8.67 -9.55 -9.75
C ALA A 122 9.75 -8.47 -9.56
N TRP A 123 10.17 -8.19 -8.32
CA TRP A 123 11.31 -7.32 -8.04
C TRP A 123 12.59 -7.89 -8.67
N PRO A 124 13.50 -7.07 -9.24
CA PRO A 124 13.51 -5.61 -9.30
C PRO A 124 12.89 -5.01 -10.58
N TYR A 125 12.07 -5.78 -11.29
CA TYR A 125 11.57 -5.45 -12.64
C TYR A 125 10.19 -4.79 -12.65
N ARG A 126 9.66 -4.45 -11.48
CA ARG A 126 8.43 -3.66 -11.33
C ARG A 126 8.81 -2.18 -11.32
N MET A 127 8.25 -1.45 -12.28
CA MET A 127 8.53 -0.03 -12.49
C MET A 127 7.22 0.71 -12.76
N TYR A 128 7.19 2.00 -12.47
CA TYR A 128 6.07 2.86 -12.88
C TYR A 128 6.08 3.00 -14.41
N TYR A 129 4.98 2.61 -15.07
CA TYR A 129 4.90 2.60 -16.55
C TYR A 129 5.16 3.97 -17.21
N ALA A 130 4.91 5.07 -16.51
CA ALA A 130 5.07 6.42 -17.06
C ALA A 130 6.53 6.86 -17.23
N ASN A 131 7.40 6.48 -16.29
CA ASN A 131 8.75 7.03 -16.16
C ASN A 131 9.82 5.97 -15.86
N PHE A 132 9.45 4.69 -15.79
CA PHE A 132 10.33 3.59 -15.42
C PHE A 132 11.07 3.81 -14.10
N GLU A 133 10.47 4.54 -13.15
CA GLU A 133 10.98 4.62 -11.80
C GLU A 133 10.73 3.31 -11.04
N GLU A 134 11.68 2.92 -10.20
CA GLU A 134 11.54 1.75 -9.34
C GLU A 134 10.46 1.98 -8.28
N ILE A 135 9.64 0.97 -8.02
CA ILE A 135 8.55 1.07 -7.05
C ILE A 135 9.02 0.64 -5.65
N HIS A 136 9.95 -0.31 -5.55
CA HIS A 136 10.38 -0.90 -4.28
C HIS A 136 11.90 -0.95 -4.16
N ASP A 137 12.39 -0.66 -2.96
CA ASP A 137 13.75 -0.95 -2.53
C ASP A 137 13.93 -2.48 -2.30
N GLN A 138 15.18 -2.91 -2.11
CA GLN A 138 15.55 -4.32 -1.93
C GLN A 138 14.84 -5.00 -0.74
N ASP A 139 14.56 -4.26 0.33
CA ASP A 139 13.86 -4.79 1.51
C ASP A 139 12.32 -4.81 1.34
N GLY A 140 11.82 -4.37 0.18
CA GLY A 140 10.40 -4.25 -0.13
C GLY A 140 9.76 -2.95 0.32
N THR A 141 10.52 -1.98 0.82
CA THR A 141 9.99 -0.62 1.11
C THR A 141 9.56 0.05 -0.19
N VAL A 142 8.39 0.68 -0.19
CA VAL A 142 7.94 1.48 -1.33
C VAL A 142 8.83 2.73 -1.44
N LEU A 143 9.32 3.01 -2.64
CA LEU A 143 10.05 4.23 -2.94
C LEU A 143 9.07 5.36 -3.27
N ALA A 144 9.31 6.55 -2.71
CA ALA A 144 8.44 7.69 -2.93
C ALA A 144 8.49 8.12 -4.41
N SER A 145 7.36 8.07 -5.11
CA SER A 145 7.22 8.70 -6.42
C SER A 145 7.32 10.23 -6.31
N THR A 146 7.53 10.89 -7.44
CA THR A 146 7.52 12.36 -7.51
C THR A 146 6.22 12.96 -6.94
N GLU A 147 5.06 12.37 -7.25
CA GLU A 147 3.77 12.82 -6.71
C GLU A 147 3.72 12.68 -5.18
N MET A 148 4.12 11.54 -4.64
CA MET A 148 4.12 11.31 -3.19
C MET A 148 5.01 12.34 -2.48
N ARG A 149 6.19 12.63 -3.03
CA ARG A 149 7.09 13.66 -2.47
C ARG A 149 6.48 15.06 -2.52
N LEU A 150 5.82 15.43 -3.62
CA LEU A 150 5.12 16.72 -3.74
C LEU A 150 4.01 16.89 -2.70
N HIS A 151 3.39 15.79 -2.28
CA HIS A 151 2.38 15.77 -1.23
C HIS A 151 2.95 15.57 0.19
N GLY A 152 4.27 15.53 0.34
CA GLY A 152 4.95 15.50 1.63
C GLY A 152 5.27 14.12 2.17
N ALA A 153 5.19 13.06 1.36
CA ALA A 153 5.63 11.73 1.77
C ALA A 153 7.13 11.74 2.02
N THR A 154 7.54 11.18 3.16
CA THR A 154 8.95 11.06 3.54
C THR A 154 9.40 9.60 3.50
N ASP A 155 10.69 9.37 3.27
CA ASP A 155 11.25 8.03 3.30
C ASP A 155 11.09 7.38 4.70
N GLU A 156 11.09 8.19 5.77
CA GLU A 156 10.80 7.72 7.14
C GLU A 156 9.38 7.16 7.27
N TYR A 157 8.38 7.88 6.74
CA TYR A 157 7.01 7.40 6.72
C TYR A 157 6.88 6.09 5.93
N LEU A 158 7.49 6.02 4.74
CA LEU A 158 7.39 4.84 3.87
C LEU A 158 8.07 3.60 4.47
N ARG A 159 9.14 3.77 5.24
CA ARG A 159 9.79 2.67 5.96
C ARG A 159 8.90 2.02 7.02
N LEU A 160 7.94 2.76 7.59
CA LEU A 160 6.99 2.25 8.58
C LEU A 160 5.87 1.42 7.96
N LEU A 161 5.63 1.56 6.66
CA LEU A 161 4.58 0.86 5.98
C LEU A 161 4.90 -0.63 5.79
N PRO A 162 3.88 -1.49 5.63
CA PRO A 162 4.10 -2.87 5.25
C PRO A 162 4.97 -3.01 4.00
N LYS A 163 5.78 -4.06 3.93
CA LYS A 163 6.64 -4.32 2.77
C LYS A 163 5.83 -4.82 1.57
N TRP A 164 6.35 -4.53 0.38
CA TRP A 164 5.82 -4.93 -0.93
C TRP A 164 4.42 -4.40 -1.26
N MET A 165 4.01 -3.31 -0.61
CA MET A 165 2.72 -2.67 -0.86
C MET A 165 2.54 -2.32 -2.33
N ASP A 166 1.33 -2.54 -2.83
CA ASP A 166 0.95 -2.23 -4.20
C ASP A 166 0.51 -0.76 -4.34
N ALA A 167 0.64 -0.21 -5.55
CA ALA A 167 0.18 1.14 -5.85
C ALA A 167 -1.32 1.36 -5.53
N SER A 168 -2.15 0.31 -5.65
CA SER A 168 -3.58 0.35 -5.30
C SER A 168 -3.87 0.50 -3.80
N GLU A 169 -2.86 0.33 -2.94
CA GLU A 169 -2.97 0.55 -1.49
C GLU A 169 -2.75 2.04 -1.11
N PHE A 170 -2.46 2.89 -2.10
CA PHE A 170 -2.28 4.33 -1.95
C PHE A 170 -3.38 5.12 -2.67
N GLY A 171 -3.87 6.18 -2.04
CA GLY A 171 -4.69 7.20 -2.66
C GLY A 171 -3.87 8.35 -3.24
N ASN A 172 -4.56 9.34 -3.80
CA ASN A 172 -3.93 10.54 -4.35
C ASN A 172 -2.95 11.18 -3.35
N GLY A 173 -1.75 11.52 -3.83
CA GLY A 173 -0.68 12.07 -3.00
C GLY A 173 0.01 11.09 -2.05
N GLY A 174 -0.24 9.78 -2.15
CA GLY A 174 0.50 8.74 -1.42
C GLY A 174 -0.05 8.34 -0.06
N ARG A 175 -1.19 8.89 0.37
CA ARG A 175 -1.87 8.50 1.62
C ARG A 175 -2.40 7.08 1.53
N LEU A 176 -2.59 6.42 2.66
CA LEU A 176 -3.17 5.08 2.69
C LEU A 176 -4.62 5.10 2.20
N TRP A 177 -4.92 4.13 1.36
CA TRP A 177 -6.21 3.93 0.73
C TRP A 177 -7.15 3.10 1.61
N SER A 178 -8.46 3.40 1.60
CA SER A 178 -9.46 2.58 2.32
C SER A 178 -9.59 1.21 1.63
N PRO A 179 -9.36 0.09 2.35
CA PRO A 179 -9.42 -1.25 1.76
C PRO A 179 -10.79 -1.54 1.12
N GLY A 180 -10.78 -2.09 -0.10
CA GLY A 180 -11.98 -2.63 -0.77
C GLY A 180 -12.94 -1.59 -1.36
N ARG A 181 -12.60 -0.30 -1.36
CA ARG A 181 -13.42 0.75 -2.00
C ARG A 181 -12.81 1.20 -3.33
N PRO A 182 -13.59 1.29 -4.43
CA PRO A 182 -13.18 2.02 -5.63
C PRO A 182 -13.45 3.53 -5.48
N GLY A 183 -12.50 4.41 -5.80
CA GLY A 183 -12.76 5.83 -6.12
C GLY A 183 -12.45 6.92 -5.06
N GLY A 184 -11.18 7.33 -4.92
CA GLY A 184 -10.76 8.56 -4.18
C GLY A 184 -10.88 8.75 -2.64
N SER A 185 -11.60 7.98 -1.82
CA SER A 185 -11.61 8.04 -0.33
C SER A 185 -10.34 7.51 0.39
N TRP A 186 -9.65 8.38 1.13
CA TRP A 186 -8.56 8.01 2.04
C TRP A 186 -9.02 7.11 3.19
N ALA A 187 -8.11 6.27 3.70
CA ALA A 187 -8.34 5.45 4.88
C ALA A 187 -8.63 6.33 6.11
N THR A 188 -9.61 5.90 6.92
CA THR A 188 -9.88 6.46 8.24
C THR A 188 -8.77 6.09 9.22
N PRO A 189 -8.62 6.81 10.35
CA PRO A 189 -7.63 6.47 11.37
C PRO A 189 -7.71 5.02 11.89
N ASP A 190 -8.92 4.43 11.98
CA ASP A 190 -9.04 3.01 12.33
C ASP A 190 -8.44 2.13 11.24
N GLU A 191 -8.83 2.32 9.98
CA GLU A 191 -8.30 1.52 8.87
C GLU A 191 -6.79 1.65 8.73
N VAL A 192 -6.24 2.85 8.96
CA VAL A 192 -4.77 3.03 8.95
C VAL A 192 -4.12 2.22 10.06
N LEU A 193 -4.65 2.26 11.28
CA LEU A 193 -4.13 1.47 12.39
C LEU A 193 -4.18 -0.04 12.13
N ASP A 194 -5.17 -0.53 11.37
CA ASP A 194 -5.22 -1.93 10.92
C ASP A 194 -4.14 -2.24 9.87
N ILE A 195 -3.90 -1.31 8.94
CA ILE A 195 -2.86 -1.48 7.92
C ILE A 195 -1.46 -1.53 8.54
N VAL A 196 -1.21 -0.74 9.60
CA VAL A 196 0.09 -0.64 10.27
C VAL A 196 0.18 -1.43 11.58
N ASP A 197 -0.69 -2.42 11.78
CA ASP A 197 -0.74 -3.25 12.98
C ASP A 197 0.62 -3.93 13.30
N HIS A 198 1.44 -4.20 12.28
CA HIS A 198 2.79 -4.76 12.45
C HIS A 198 3.75 -3.85 13.24
N LEU A 199 3.46 -2.55 13.35
CA LEU A 199 4.21 -1.62 14.20
C LEU A 199 3.88 -1.80 15.70
N ALA A 200 2.81 -2.51 16.02
CA ALA A 200 2.31 -2.70 17.38
C ALA A 200 2.16 -1.36 18.14
N LEU A 201 1.66 -0.34 17.45
CA LEU A 201 1.38 0.96 18.06
C LEU A 201 0.47 0.77 19.28
N ASP A 202 0.71 1.54 20.35
CA ASP A 202 -0.07 1.46 21.61
C ASP A 202 0.05 0.12 22.39
N THR A 203 1.04 -0.71 22.08
CA THR A 203 1.36 -1.89 22.91
C THR A 203 2.46 -1.61 23.95
N GLY A 204 3.07 -0.43 23.91
CA GLY A 204 4.21 -0.06 24.76
C GLY A 204 3.90 0.00 26.27
N LEU A 205 4.96 0.10 27.08
CA LEU A 205 4.85 0.14 28.54
C LEU A 205 4.26 1.46 29.05
N HIS A 206 4.52 2.57 28.36
CA HIS A 206 4.14 3.91 28.81
C HIS A 206 2.62 4.04 28.94
N LEU A 207 2.14 4.36 30.14
CA LEU A 207 0.74 4.66 30.42
C LEU A 207 0.61 6.06 30.99
N ILE A 208 -0.21 6.88 30.35
CA ILE A 208 -0.51 8.24 30.83
C ILE A 208 -1.66 8.18 31.83
N SER A 209 -1.56 9.04 32.84
CA SER A 209 -2.66 9.32 33.76
C SER A 209 -2.84 10.81 33.98
N GLY A 210 -4.10 11.22 34.17
CA GLY A 210 -4.42 12.57 34.58
C GLY A 210 -4.16 12.77 36.06
N ASN A 211 -3.41 13.82 36.40
CA ASN A 211 -3.20 14.26 37.77
C ASN A 211 -3.82 15.65 37.97
N ASN A 212 -4.70 15.78 38.96
CA ASN A 212 -5.43 17.01 39.27
C ASN A 212 -6.21 17.60 38.07
N ILE A 213 -6.74 16.75 37.19
CA ILE A 213 -7.52 17.22 36.03
C ILE A 213 -8.82 17.88 36.50
N ARG A 214 -9.01 19.15 36.14
CA ARG A 214 -10.19 19.95 36.50
C ARG A 214 -10.77 20.61 35.25
N ALA A 215 -12.09 20.52 35.10
CA ALA A 215 -12.81 21.25 34.07
C ALA A 215 -13.17 22.65 34.57
N ALA A 216 -12.95 23.66 33.73
CA ALA A 216 -13.48 25.00 33.94
C ALA A 216 -15.01 24.96 33.98
N ARG A 217 -15.60 25.86 34.76
CA ARG A 217 -17.07 26.05 34.79
C ARG A 217 -17.62 26.79 33.57
N PHE A 218 -16.74 27.20 32.65
CA PHE A 218 -17.08 27.93 31.44
C PHE A 218 -16.40 27.29 30.22
N VAL A 219 -17.00 27.54 29.06
CA VAL A 219 -16.47 27.11 27.75
C VAL A 219 -15.94 28.33 27.00
N GLU A 220 -14.97 28.15 26.12
CA GLU A 220 -14.56 29.21 25.21
C GLU A 220 -15.68 29.52 24.20
N ARG A 221 -15.75 30.78 23.75
CA ARG A 221 -16.72 31.21 22.75
C ARG A 221 -16.55 30.37 21.48
N GLY A 222 -17.58 29.61 21.12
CA GLY A 222 -17.56 28.69 19.95
C GLY A 222 -17.21 27.24 20.28
N SER A 223 -16.89 26.91 21.53
CA SER A 223 -16.67 25.54 21.98
C SER A 223 -17.88 24.99 22.75
N ARG A 224 -18.11 23.68 22.64
CA ARG A 224 -19.07 22.93 23.48
C ARG A 224 -18.40 22.20 24.64
N THR A 225 -17.06 22.23 24.71
CA THR A 225 -16.27 21.53 25.74
C THR A 225 -15.65 22.52 26.73
N PRO A 226 -15.62 22.19 28.03
CA PRO A 226 -14.96 23.01 29.03
C PRO A 226 -13.44 22.99 28.85
N ILE A 227 -12.79 24.09 29.22
CA ILE A 227 -11.33 24.15 29.29
C ILE A 227 -10.86 23.20 30.39
N LEU A 228 -9.83 22.40 30.12
CA LEU A 228 -9.25 21.49 31.08
C LEU A 228 -7.96 22.07 31.67
N PHE A 229 -7.75 21.87 32.97
CA PHE A 229 -6.55 22.24 33.72
C PHE A 229 -5.97 21.01 34.41
N GLY A 230 -4.65 21.01 34.65
CA GLY A 230 -3.94 19.92 35.32
C GLY A 230 -2.79 19.38 34.47
N THR A 231 -2.20 18.28 34.92
CA THR A 231 -1.05 17.64 34.25
C THR A 231 -1.43 16.23 33.80
N LEU A 232 -0.98 15.85 32.62
CA LEU A 232 -0.90 14.46 32.21
C LEU A 232 0.51 13.95 32.55
N GLN A 233 0.61 12.78 33.15
CA GLN A 233 1.89 12.22 33.55
C GLN A 233 2.01 10.76 33.13
N CYS A 234 3.16 10.40 32.56
CA CYS A 234 3.52 9.02 32.31
C CYS A 234 3.88 8.32 33.63
N ARG A 235 3.25 7.17 33.88
CA ARG A 235 3.49 6.36 35.09
C ARG A 235 4.84 5.66 35.09
N GLU A 236 5.38 5.37 33.91
CA GLU A 236 6.63 4.60 33.77
C GLU A 236 7.88 5.48 33.86
N CYS A 237 7.91 6.60 33.16
CA CYS A 237 9.11 7.45 33.08
C CYS A 237 8.93 8.84 33.72
N SER A 238 7.79 9.11 34.34
CA SER A 238 7.46 10.39 34.97
C SER A 238 7.43 11.61 34.04
N ALA A 239 7.45 11.42 32.71
CA ALA A 239 7.26 12.51 31.75
C ALA A 239 5.94 13.25 32.02
N GLN A 240 5.98 14.58 32.03
CA GLN A 240 4.84 15.45 32.32
C GLN A 240 4.45 16.25 31.08
N PHE A 241 3.15 16.40 30.86
CA PHE A 241 2.56 17.22 29.81
C PHE A 241 1.63 18.23 30.46
N ALA A 242 1.97 19.51 30.29
CA ALA A 242 1.43 20.68 31.00
C ALA A 242 1.80 20.77 32.49
N ASP A 243 1.81 22.01 32.99
CA ASP A 243 2.02 22.30 34.40
C ASP A 243 0.80 21.91 35.27
N PRO A 244 0.97 21.60 36.56
CA PRO A 244 -0.11 21.15 37.45
C PRO A 244 -1.30 22.11 37.59
N THR A 245 -1.07 23.40 37.36
CA THR A 245 -2.10 24.45 37.35
C THR A 245 -2.35 25.00 35.95
N GLY A 246 -1.63 24.49 34.96
CA GLY A 246 -1.67 24.93 33.58
C GLY A 246 -2.92 24.44 32.85
N ARG A 247 -3.26 25.16 31.78
CA ARG A 247 -4.28 24.72 30.84
C ARG A 247 -3.76 23.55 30.02
N LEU A 248 -4.55 22.50 29.90
CA LEU A 248 -4.31 21.42 28.94
C LEU A 248 -4.69 21.92 27.55
N SER A 249 -3.68 22.19 26.74
CA SER A 249 -3.84 22.50 25.34
C SER A 249 -4.08 21.20 24.55
N ARG A 250 -4.61 21.34 23.33
CA ARG A 250 -4.68 20.22 22.39
C ARG A 250 -3.29 19.63 22.14
N GLN A 251 -2.26 20.45 22.01
CA GLN A 251 -0.89 19.96 21.80
C GLN A 251 -0.42 19.07 22.94
N HIS A 252 -0.70 19.42 24.20
CA HIS A 252 -0.33 18.58 25.36
C HIS A 252 -0.98 17.19 25.29
N LEU A 253 -2.23 17.11 24.84
CA LEU A 253 -2.94 15.84 24.66
C LEU A 253 -2.33 15.00 23.53
N LEU A 254 -1.97 15.64 22.41
CA LEU A 254 -1.35 14.95 21.28
C LEU A 254 0.07 14.48 21.60
N ASP A 255 0.86 15.28 22.32
CA ASP A 255 2.20 14.90 22.78
C ASP A 255 2.15 13.73 23.75
N ALA A 256 1.20 13.74 24.70
CA ALA A 256 0.95 12.62 25.61
C ALA A 256 0.52 11.36 24.84
N ALA A 257 -0.31 11.51 23.80
CA ALA A 257 -0.74 10.39 22.95
C ALA A 257 0.43 9.77 22.18
N VAL A 258 1.28 10.59 21.56
CA VAL A 258 2.50 10.12 20.88
C VAL A 258 3.45 9.47 21.87
N HIS A 259 3.60 10.01 23.07
CA HIS A 259 4.44 9.41 24.11
C HIS A 259 3.95 8.02 24.54
N GLN A 260 2.63 7.84 24.70
CA GLN A 260 2.02 6.56 25.06
C GLN A 260 2.08 5.53 23.93
N ALA A 261 1.74 5.95 22.70
CA ALA A 261 1.64 5.05 21.55
C ALA A 261 2.99 4.75 20.88
N GLY A 262 3.96 5.66 21.02
CA GLY A 262 5.26 5.60 20.37
C GLY A 262 5.45 6.69 19.29
N PRO A 263 6.71 7.01 18.95
CA PRO A 263 7.05 8.07 17.99
C PRO A 263 6.50 7.80 16.58
N ASP A 264 6.36 6.54 16.18
CA ASP A 264 5.86 6.14 14.86
C ASP A 264 4.42 6.59 14.62
N LEU A 265 3.59 6.70 15.67
CA LEU A 265 2.24 7.24 15.56
C LEU A 265 2.26 8.65 14.95
N ARG A 266 3.24 9.47 15.33
CA ARG A 266 3.36 10.84 14.82
C ARG A 266 3.59 10.85 13.31
N LEU A 267 4.51 10.01 12.83
CA LEU A 267 4.84 9.92 11.41
C LEU A 267 3.64 9.41 10.60
N ILE A 268 2.98 8.34 11.07
CA ILE A 268 1.78 7.79 10.42
C ILE A 268 0.65 8.82 10.37
N ALA A 269 0.35 9.46 11.50
CA ALA A 269 -0.79 10.37 11.60
C ALA A 269 -0.55 11.69 10.86
N GLN A 270 0.67 12.25 10.90
CA GLN A 270 0.99 13.50 10.20
C GLN A 270 0.68 13.40 8.71
N PHE A 271 0.96 12.25 8.11
CA PHE A 271 0.73 12.05 6.69
C PHE A 271 -0.72 11.66 6.36
N ASN A 272 -1.37 10.88 7.22
CA ASN A 272 -2.70 10.30 7.00
C ASN A 272 -3.84 11.01 7.74
N GLY A 273 -3.82 12.35 7.82
CA GLY A 273 -4.99 13.14 8.27
C GLY A 273 -4.90 13.79 9.66
N GLY A 274 -3.74 13.74 10.31
CA GLY A 274 -3.47 14.36 11.60
C GLY A 274 -3.79 13.49 12.81
N LEU A 275 -3.21 13.82 13.97
CA LEU A 275 -3.24 12.98 15.17
C LEU A 275 -4.61 12.86 15.87
N ASP A 276 -5.50 13.84 15.74
CA ASP A 276 -6.79 13.86 16.46
C ASP A 276 -7.63 12.60 16.21
N GLY A 277 -7.76 12.23 14.94
CA GLY A 277 -8.55 11.07 14.54
C GLY A 277 -7.99 9.77 15.12
N TYR A 278 -6.67 9.68 15.27
CA TYR A 278 -5.99 8.51 15.82
C TYR A 278 -6.18 8.40 17.32
N LEU A 279 -6.18 9.52 18.06
CA LEU A 279 -6.49 9.50 19.50
C LEU A 279 -7.89 8.90 19.76
N HIS A 280 -8.87 9.29 18.96
CA HIS A 280 -10.23 8.75 19.05
C HIS A 280 -10.29 7.26 18.65
N ALA A 281 -9.54 6.84 17.62
CA ALA A 281 -9.46 5.44 17.19
C ALA A 281 -8.79 4.53 18.24
N LEU A 282 -7.63 4.95 18.76
CA LEU A 282 -6.90 4.24 19.81
C LEU A 282 -7.75 4.08 21.08
N ARG A 283 -8.51 5.13 21.46
CA ARG A 283 -9.46 5.05 22.58
C ARG A 283 -10.57 4.03 22.35
N ARG A 284 -11.09 3.90 21.13
CA ARG A 284 -12.11 2.87 20.82
C ARG A 284 -11.53 1.46 20.89
N ARG A 285 -10.30 1.26 20.41
CA ARG A 285 -9.61 -0.05 20.38
C ARG A 285 -9.19 -0.52 21.77
N HIS A 286 -8.64 0.39 22.59
CA HIS A 286 -8.09 0.07 23.91
C HIS A 286 -8.60 1.02 25.00
N PRO A 287 -9.91 1.04 25.32
CA PRO A 287 -10.51 2.06 26.17
C PRO A 287 -9.91 2.14 27.59
N THR A 288 -9.40 1.03 28.12
CA THR A 288 -8.75 0.98 29.43
C THR A 288 -7.38 1.66 29.47
N ARG A 289 -6.61 1.62 28.37
CA ARG A 289 -5.31 2.32 28.23
C ARG A 289 -5.48 3.82 28.00
N TRP A 290 -6.58 4.23 27.38
CA TRP A 290 -6.84 5.62 26.98
C TRP A 290 -7.90 6.31 27.83
N THR A 291 -8.07 5.88 29.08
CA THR A 291 -9.04 6.47 30.02
C THR A 291 -8.80 7.96 30.24
N TRP A 292 -7.54 8.42 30.23
CA TRP A 292 -7.20 9.84 30.34
C TRP A 292 -7.64 10.67 29.12
N ALA A 293 -7.79 10.03 27.95
CA ALA A 293 -8.28 10.65 26.72
C ALA A 293 -9.81 10.59 26.59
N ALA A 294 -10.52 10.04 27.58
CA ALA A 294 -11.98 10.15 27.71
C ALA A 294 -12.42 11.54 28.21
N THR A 295 -11.47 12.39 28.62
CA THR A 295 -11.72 13.81 28.87
C THR A 295 -12.16 14.46 27.54
N PRO A 296 -13.21 15.31 27.50
CA PRO A 296 -13.84 15.73 26.24
C PRO A 296 -12.85 16.40 25.29
N THR A 297 -12.39 15.66 24.28
CA THR A 297 -11.67 16.18 23.12
C THR A 297 -12.66 16.42 22.00
N THR A 298 -12.54 17.60 21.39
CA THR A 298 -13.34 18.09 20.25
C THR A 298 -13.48 17.10 19.11
#